data_AF-A0A937U6T5-F1
#
_entry.id   AF-A0A937U6T5-F1
#
_cell.length_a   1.000
_cell.length_b   1.000
_cell.length_c   1.000
_cell.angle_alpha   90.00
_cell.angle_beta   90.00
_cell.angle_gamma   90.00
#
_symmetry.space_group_name_H-M   'P 1'
#
loop_
_entity.id
_entity.type
_entity.pdbx_description
1 polymer ?
#
loop_
_entity_poly.entity_id
_entity_poly.type
_entity_poly.pdbx_seq_one_letter_code
_entity_poly.pdbx_strand_id
1 'polypeptide(L)'
;MATDSPTLTKPGLWPSEFPRHTESEAEQKVYKALKTSLPRGWYAWHSLRLRTREKGEFGEADFIIADPNGPGILILEVKGGQIEQKNDNGIRTASP
;
A
#
# COMPACT_ATOMS: atom_id res chain seq x y z
N MET A 1 -34.39 4.56 4.72
CA MET A 1 -33.10 5.16 4.30
C MET A 1 -32.03 4.55 5.19
N ALA A 2 -31.18 3.67 4.65
CA ALA A 2 -30.11 3.06 5.43
C ALA A 2 -29.05 4.13 5.71
N THR A 3 -28.82 4.43 6.98
CA THR A 3 -27.71 5.26 7.43
C THR A 3 -26.45 4.42 7.36
N ASP A 4 -25.82 4.38 6.19
CA ASP A 4 -24.52 3.76 6.02
C ASP A 4 -23.47 4.68 6.66
N SER A 5 -23.36 4.62 7.99
CA SER A 5 -22.26 5.26 8.70
C SER A 5 -20.98 4.56 8.24
N PRO A 6 -20.00 5.28 7.65
CA PRO A 6 -18.79 4.65 7.16
C PRO A 6 -18.15 3.90 8.33
N THR A 7 -17.94 2.60 8.14
CA THR A 7 -17.24 1.79 9.13
C THR A 7 -15.85 2.38 9.27
N LEU A 8 -15.60 3.08 10.38
CA LEU A 8 -14.28 3.58 10.72
C LEU A 8 -13.33 2.38 10.72
N THR A 9 -12.40 2.35 9.77
CA THR A 9 -11.35 1.33 9.77
C THR A 9 -10.61 1.47 11.10
N LYS A 10 -10.50 0.37 11.83
CA LYS A 10 -9.68 0.34 13.05
C LYS A 10 -8.20 0.45 12.62
N PRO A 11 -7.31 0.98 13.47
CA PRO A 11 -5.88 0.91 13.21
C PRO A 11 -5.42 -0.51 12.86
N GLY A 12 -4.49 -0.63 11.94
CA GLY A 12 -3.98 -1.90 11.43
C GLY A 12 -3.82 -1.94 9.92
N LEU A 13 -3.37 -3.09 9.44
CA LEU A 13 -3.27 -3.42 8.02
C LEU A 13 -4.62 -3.89 7.49
N TRP A 14 -5.03 -3.38 6.33
CA TRP A 14 -6.27 -3.70 5.65
C TRP A 14 -6.03 -4.15 4.20
N PRO A 15 -6.66 -5.25 3.74
CA PRO A 15 -7.44 -6.20 4.54
C PRO A 15 -6.57 -6.92 5.58
N SER A 16 -7.12 -7.28 6.74
CA SER A 16 -6.35 -7.73 7.91
C SER A 16 -6.01 -9.23 7.92
N GLU A 17 -6.83 -10.05 7.26
CA GLU A 17 -6.63 -11.50 7.23
C GLU A 17 -5.62 -11.90 6.15
N PHE A 18 -5.88 -11.47 4.91
CA PHE A 18 -5.08 -11.80 3.73
C PHE A 18 -4.91 -10.56 2.84
N PRO A 19 -3.82 -10.47 2.07
CA PRO A 19 -3.70 -9.42 1.06
C PRO A 19 -4.86 -9.53 0.05
N ARG A 20 -5.17 -8.42 -0.63
CA ARG A 20 -5.96 -8.52 -1.86
C ARG A 20 -5.22 -9.42 -2.86
N HIS A 21 -5.98 -10.09 -3.72
CA HIS A 21 -5.42 -10.99 -4.72
C HIS A 21 -4.36 -10.26 -5.57
N THR A 22 -3.12 -10.73 -5.50
CA THR A 22 -1.97 -10.21 -6.27
C THR A 22 -1.05 -11.38 -6.60
N GLU A 23 -0.59 -11.44 -7.85
CA GLU A 23 0.41 -12.42 -8.32
C GLU A 23 1.85 -11.96 -7.97
N SER A 24 2.00 -10.77 -7.39
CA SER A 24 3.29 -10.18 -7.05
C SER A 24 3.82 -10.74 -5.72
N GLU A 25 4.80 -11.64 -5.81
CA GLU A 25 5.54 -12.15 -4.65
C GLU A 25 6.19 -11.03 -3.82
N ALA A 26 6.57 -9.92 -4.46
CA ALA A 26 7.13 -8.76 -3.79
C ALA A 26 6.08 -8.06 -2.91
N GLU A 27 4.88 -7.82 -3.44
CA GLU A 27 3.76 -7.26 -2.66
C GLU A 27 3.37 -8.17 -1.50
N GLN A 28 3.30 -9.49 -1.74
CA GLN A 28 3.01 -10.47 -0.69
C GLN A 28 4.04 -10.42 0.45
N LYS A 29 5.32 -10.22 0.15
CA LYS A 29 6.39 -10.06 1.16
C LYS A 29 6.22 -8.76 1.95
N VAL A 30 5.92 -7.64 1.29
CA VAL A 30 5.67 -6.36 1.96
C VAL A 30 4.44 -6.45 2.86
N TYR A 31 3.35 -7.08 2.39
CA TYR A 31 2.16 -7.31 3.20
C TYR A 31 2.48 -8.11 4.48
N LYS A 32 3.23 -9.21 4.35
CA LYS A 32 3.66 -10.03 5.50
C LYS A 32 4.53 -9.22 6.48
N ALA A 33 5.45 -8.41 5.96
CA ALA A 33 6.27 -7.53 6.80
C ALA A 33 5.38 -6.55 7.57
N LEU A 34 4.53 -5.78 6.89
CA LEU A 34 3.60 -4.83 7.51
C LEU A 34 2.68 -5.50 8.54
N LYS A 35 2.20 -6.72 8.29
CA LYS A 35 1.37 -7.46 9.24
C LYS A 35 2.06 -7.69 10.59
N THR A 36 3.39 -7.78 10.59
CA THR A 36 4.19 -8.04 11.80
C THR A 36 4.85 -6.80 12.38
N SER A 37 5.15 -5.79 11.55
CA SER A 37 5.98 -4.64 11.94
C SER A 37 5.28 -3.29 11.92
N LEU A 38 4.01 -3.23 11.49
CA LEU A 38 3.25 -1.97 11.50
C LEU A 38 3.16 -1.43 12.95
N PRO A 39 3.57 -0.17 13.20
CA PRO A 39 3.50 0.37 14.54
C PRO A 39 2.07 0.38 15.08
N ARG A 40 1.93 0.15 16.38
CA ARG A 40 0.62 0.14 17.04
C ARG A 40 -0.10 1.47 16.80
N GLY A 41 -1.35 1.41 16.34
CA GLY A 41 -2.17 2.59 16.08
C GLY A 41 -2.03 3.15 14.66
N TRP A 42 -1.07 2.66 13.86
CA TRP A 42 -0.93 3.06 12.47
C TRP A 42 -1.93 2.37 11.56
N TYR A 43 -2.16 2.97 10.40
CA TYR A 43 -3.01 2.42 9.36
C TYR A 43 -2.16 2.01 8.16
N ALA A 44 -2.49 0.88 7.57
CA ALA A 44 -1.96 0.48 6.27
C ALA A 44 -3.10 -0.08 5.41
N TRP A 45 -3.15 0.32 4.15
CA TRP A 45 -4.11 -0.19 3.17
C TRP A 45 -3.36 -0.78 1.99
N HIS A 46 -3.67 -2.04 1.67
CA HIS A 46 -3.17 -2.74 0.50
C HIS A 46 -4.14 -2.58 -0.68
N SER A 47 -3.61 -2.31 -1.87
CA SER A 47 -4.37 -2.20 -3.12
C SER A 47 -5.52 -1.20 -3.00
N LEU A 48 -5.21 0.02 -2.57
CA LEU A 48 -6.23 1.06 -2.37
C LEU A 48 -6.46 1.81 -3.69
N ARG A 49 -7.71 1.80 -4.16
CA ARG A 49 -8.14 2.65 -5.28
C ARG A 49 -8.29 4.09 -4.83
N LEU A 50 -7.49 4.96 -5.43
CA LEU A 50 -7.51 6.40 -5.23
C LEU A 50 -8.18 7.07 -6.42
N ARG A 51 -9.06 8.04 -6.14
CA ARG A 51 -9.72 8.83 -7.17
C ARG A 51 -9.10 10.22 -7.22
N THR A 52 -8.67 10.66 -8.40
CA THR A 52 -8.20 12.03 -8.59
C THR A 52 -9.36 13.01 -8.47
N ARG A 53 -9.14 14.13 -7.77
CA ARG A 53 -10.19 15.12 -7.53
C ARG A 53 -10.63 15.84 -8.80
N GLU A 54 -9.68 16.16 -9.67
CA GLU A 54 -9.90 17.02 -10.84
C GLU A 54 -10.57 16.27 -12.00
N LYS A 55 -10.06 15.07 -12.33
CA LYS A 55 -10.53 14.29 -13.49
C LYS A 55 -11.41 13.11 -13.11
N GLY A 56 -11.44 12.74 -11.82
CA GLY A 56 -12.19 11.57 -11.35
C GLY A 56 -11.60 10.23 -11.78
N GLU A 57 -10.37 10.23 -12.28
CA GLU A 57 -9.63 9.03 -12.71
C GLU A 57 -9.25 8.19 -11.50
N PHE A 58 -9.20 6.87 -11.68
CA PHE A 58 -8.81 5.95 -10.62
C PHE A 58 -7.38 5.43 -10.87
N GLY A 59 -6.54 5.58 -9.87
CA GLY A 59 -5.26 4.85 -9.74
C GLY A 59 -5.35 3.85 -8.59
N GLU A 60 -4.48 2.86 -8.59
CA GLU A 60 -4.32 1.93 -7.48
C GLU A 60 -2.91 2.10 -6.93
N ALA A 61 -2.81 2.22 -5.61
CA ALA A 61 -1.53 2.20 -4.90
C ALA A 61 -1.40 0.84 -4.20
N ASP A 62 -0.22 0.22 -4.32
CA ASP A 62 0.04 -1.08 -3.70
C ASP A 62 -0.10 -1.00 -2.17
N PHE A 63 0.52 0.01 -1.55
CA PHE A 63 0.33 0.29 -0.13
C PHE A 63 0.24 1.79 0.17
N ILE A 64 -0.67 2.13 1.09
CA ILE A 64 -0.75 3.44 1.73
C ILE A 64 -0.64 3.26 3.23
N ILE A 65 0.25 4.01 3.88
CA ILE A 65 0.51 3.93 5.32
C ILE A 65 0.34 5.32 5.93
N ALA A 66 -0.36 5.43 7.06
CA ALA A 66 -0.61 6.69 7.74
C ALA A 66 -0.28 6.65 9.23
N ASP A 67 0.39 7.70 9.70
CA ASP A 67 0.63 7.97 11.12
C ASP A 67 -0.60 8.64 11.74
N PRO A 68 -1.23 8.06 12.77
CA PRO A 68 -2.38 8.69 13.44
C PRO A 68 -2.05 10.02 14.12
N ASN A 69 -0.77 10.27 14.45
CA ASN A 69 -0.35 11.41 15.26
C ASN A 69 0.20 12.57 14.42
N GLY A 70 0.28 12.44 13.10
CA GLY A 70 0.87 13.43 12.22
C GLY A 70 0.18 13.49 10.86
N PRO A 71 0.43 14.54 10.05
CA PRO A 71 -0.18 14.68 8.73
C PRO A 71 0.46 13.78 7.66
N GLY A 72 1.32 12.83 8.05
CA GLY A 72 2.16 12.04 7.15
C GLY A 72 1.42 10.85 6.55
N ILE A 73 1.50 10.75 5.21
CA ILE A 73 1.08 9.56 4.46
C ILE A 73 2.29 9.09 3.63
N LEU A 74 2.56 7.79 3.67
CA LEU A 74 3.53 7.12 2.81
C LEU A 74 2.78 6.28 1.78
N ILE A 75 3.02 6.56 0.49
CA ILE A 75 2.59 5.70 -0.61
C ILE A 75 3.81 4.85 -1.01
N LEU A 76 3.64 3.53 -1.01
CA LEU A 76 4.69 2.57 -1.32
C LEU A 76 4.26 1.73 -2.53
N GLU A 77 4.88 1.99 -3.67
CA GLU A 77 4.75 1.21 -4.90
C GLU A 77 5.81 0.10 -4.89
N VAL A 78 5.39 -1.14 -5.00
CA VAL A 78 6.23 -2.32 -4.89
C VAL A 78 6.58 -2.83 -6.28
N LYS A 79 7.88 -3.06 -6.50
CA LYS A 79 8.38 -3.68 -7.74
C LYS A 79 9.06 -5.00 -7.40
N GLY A 80 8.65 -6.05 -8.10
CA GLY A 80 9.35 -7.33 -8.10
C GLY A 80 10.47 -7.37 -9.16
N GLY A 81 11.23 -8.47 -9.16
CA GLY A 81 12.31 -8.72 -10.12
C GLY A 81 13.70 -8.50 -9.55
N GLN A 82 14.74 -8.82 -10.34
CA GLN A 82 16.11 -8.53 -9.95
C GLN A 82 16.36 -7.02 -10.05
N ILE A 83 16.97 -6.46 -9.01
CA ILE A 83 17.36 -5.07 -9.00
C ILE A 83 18.77 -4.97 -9.55
N GLU A 84 18.96 -4.21 -10.63
CA GLU A 84 20.27 -3.80 -11.12
C GLU A 84 20.43 -2.31 -10.86
N GLN A 85 21.45 -1.95 -10.06
CA GLN A 85 21.86 -0.56 -9.89
C GLN A 85 23.06 -0.34 -10.80
N LYS A 86 22.87 0.44 -11.87
CA LYS A 86 23.98 0.97 -12.66
C LYS A 86 24.34 2.35 -12.10
N ASN A 87 25.62 2.70 -12.17
CA ASN A 87 26.27 3.84 -11.49
C ASN A 87 25.71 5.23 -11.88
N ASP A 88 24.75 5.26 -12.79
CA ASP A 88 24.02 6.38 -13.37
C ASP A 88 22.66 6.58 -12.66
N ASN A 89 22.71 6.89 -11.35
CA ASN A 89 21.64 7.46 -10.51
C ASN A 89 20.22 6.84 -10.57
N GLY A 90 20.03 5.67 -11.19
CA GLY A 90 18.74 5.02 -11.37
C GLY A 90 18.76 3.57 -10.89
N ILE A 91 17.75 3.19 -10.11
CA ILE A 91 17.47 1.79 -9.81
C ILE A 91 16.52 1.28 -10.88
N ARG A 92 16.91 0.24 -11.62
CA ARG A 92 16.03 -0.42 -12.58
C ARG A 92 15.76 -1.85 -12.13
N THR A 93 14.53 -2.32 -12.37
CA THR A 93 14.23 -3.75 -12.31
C THR A 93 14.56 -4.37 -13.64
N ALA A 94 15.39 -5.43 -13.63
CA ALA A 94 15.62 -6.25 -14.79
C ALA A 94 14.34 -7.03 -15.13
N SER A 95 13.93 -7.02 -16.40
CA SER A 95 12.93 -7.97 -16.89
C SER A 95 13.57 -9.36 -17.00
N PRO A 96 12.82 -10.45 -16.74
CA PRO A 96 13.32 -11.82 -16.85
C PRO A 96 13.79 -12.16 -18.27
#